data_AF-A0A2E0QYS2-F1
#
_entry.id   AF-A0A2E0QYS2-F1
#
_cell.length_a   1.000
_cell.length_b   1.000
_cell.length_c   1.000
_cell.angle_alpha   90.00
_cell.angle_beta   90.00
_cell.angle_gamma   90.00
#
_symmetry.space_group_name_H-M   'P 1'
#
loop_
_entity.id
_entity.type
_entity.pdbx_description
1 polymer ?
#
loop_
_entity_poly.entity_id
_entity_poly.type
_entity_poly.pdbx_seq_one_letter_code
_entity_poly.pdbx_strand_id
1 'polypeptide(L)'
;MKSPLFPLMCALSLLTALPGRADTKIVFLSGDEEYRSEESLPMLAKIVEREFGFDTEVGFSVDEDGYVDPLEISSLTKTEELKDADLLVMYLRFRSPSPELFQNIIDYLDAGKPVVAFRTSTHAFRFPNDAGLDGWGFQNDPEKKHSFGGGEKIRELLGQSWITHHGHFDDGKKPLTEITLREGKESHPILTGVKPFQAYSWLYHVQGGGDTISGEPNLLLDGRSLKSNKEERGETDRYPLQNPVAWTKTHKGKDGTEGRVFTTTLGHPYDFRDENMRRLAVQGILWALGKEDQIPEAGVNVETVGEYQPNNSGNGEEKFKHGLKPEDLTASSE
;
A
#
# COMPACT_ATOMS: atom_id res chain seq x y z
N MET A 1 51.80 20.03 -58.97
CA MET A 1 51.39 20.57 -57.66
C MET A 1 50.08 19.89 -57.28
N LYS A 2 50.12 18.97 -56.30
CA LYS A 2 48.94 18.26 -55.79
C LYS A 2 48.56 18.90 -54.46
N SER A 3 47.34 19.41 -54.35
CA SER A 3 46.76 19.89 -53.08
C SER A 3 46.21 18.69 -52.30
N PRO A 4 46.45 18.55 -50.99
CA PRO A 4 45.80 17.52 -50.19
C PRO A 4 44.46 18.05 -49.65
N LEU A 5 43.43 17.22 -49.79
CA LEU A 5 42.11 17.39 -49.19
C LEU A 5 42.20 16.88 -47.74
N PHE A 6 41.94 17.75 -46.75
CA PHE A 6 41.82 17.36 -45.35
C PHE A 6 40.38 16.88 -45.07
N PRO A 7 40.16 15.72 -44.43
CA PRO A 7 38.83 15.32 -44.00
C PRO A 7 38.46 16.08 -42.72
N LEU A 8 37.27 16.70 -42.74
CA LEU A 8 36.65 17.33 -41.59
C LEU A 8 36.22 16.22 -40.61
N MET A 9 36.95 16.09 -39.51
CA MET A 9 36.65 15.14 -38.45
C MET A 9 35.53 15.75 -37.58
N CYS A 10 34.29 15.28 -37.74
CA CYS A 10 33.21 15.58 -36.81
C CYS A 10 33.56 14.98 -35.45
N ALA A 11 33.92 15.84 -34.49
CA ALA A 11 34.04 15.47 -33.10
C ALA A 11 32.63 15.19 -32.56
N LEU A 12 32.27 13.91 -32.46
CA LEU A 12 31.10 13.46 -31.73
C LEU A 12 31.40 13.64 -30.24
N SER A 13 30.92 14.74 -29.66
CA SER A 13 30.95 14.93 -28.21
C SER A 13 30.01 13.91 -27.57
N LEU A 14 30.55 12.81 -27.06
CA LEU A 14 29.86 12.01 -26.06
C LEU A 14 29.68 12.88 -24.82
N LEU A 15 28.49 13.46 -24.65
CA LEU A 15 28.02 13.82 -23.32
C LEU A 15 27.83 12.49 -22.58
N THR A 16 28.76 12.16 -21.70
CA THR A 16 28.49 11.23 -20.60
C THR A 16 27.44 11.90 -19.72
N ALA A 17 26.17 11.50 -19.89
CA ALA A 17 25.13 11.81 -18.93
C ALA A 17 25.60 11.23 -17.59
N LEU A 18 25.84 12.12 -16.61
CA LEU A 18 25.86 11.72 -15.21
C LEU A 18 24.52 11.01 -14.96
N PRO A 19 24.47 9.87 -14.24
CA PRO A 19 23.19 9.23 -13.93
C PRO A 19 22.31 10.28 -13.23
N GLY A 20 21.28 10.71 -13.93
CA GLY A 20 20.33 11.68 -13.42
C GLY A 20 19.60 11.07 -12.23
N ARG A 21 19.43 11.85 -11.16
CA ARG A 21 18.50 11.53 -10.07
C ARG A 21 17.17 11.13 -10.69
N ALA A 22 16.56 10.05 -10.21
CA ALA A 22 15.25 9.66 -10.68
C ALA A 22 14.24 10.80 -10.46
N ASP A 23 13.39 11.04 -11.45
CA ASP A 23 12.44 12.18 -11.47
C ASP A 23 11.20 11.93 -10.59
N THR A 24 11.06 10.76 -9.97
CA THR A 24 9.89 10.40 -9.17
C THR A 24 10.33 9.67 -7.92
N LYS A 25 9.93 10.20 -6.76
CA LYS A 25 10.22 9.64 -5.44
C LYS A 25 8.98 9.05 -4.79
N ILE A 26 9.07 7.79 -4.38
CA ILE A 26 8.00 7.06 -3.71
C ILE A 26 8.45 6.70 -2.30
N VAL A 27 7.66 7.09 -1.30
CA VAL A 27 7.89 6.68 0.08
C VAL A 27 6.90 5.58 0.45
N PHE A 28 7.44 4.42 0.78
CA PHE A 28 6.69 3.27 1.29
C PHE A 28 6.76 3.27 2.81
N LEU A 29 5.63 3.29 3.51
CA LEU A 29 5.58 3.19 4.97
C LEU A 29 5.00 1.83 5.39
N SER A 30 5.87 1.00 5.97
CA SER A 30 5.56 -0.32 6.51
C SER A 30 5.42 -0.25 8.03
N GLY A 31 4.33 -0.81 8.55
CA GLY A 31 4.03 -0.79 9.99
C GLY A 31 2.80 -1.62 10.33
N ASP A 32 2.62 -2.75 9.65
CA ASP A 32 1.55 -3.71 9.90
C ASP A 32 2.07 -4.92 10.68
N GLU A 33 1.54 -5.10 11.88
CA GLU A 33 1.91 -6.16 12.81
C GLU A 33 1.25 -7.52 12.53
N GLU A 34 0.45 -7.67 11.48
CA GLU A 34 -0.35 -8.86 11.19
C GLU A 34 -0.07 -9.46 9.81
N TYR A 35 0.17 -8.64 8.79
CA TYR A 35 0.23 -9.03 7.38
C TYR A 35 1.58 -8.79 6.71
N ARG A 36 2.65 -8.66 7.51
CA ARG A 36 4.04 -8.65 7.00
C ARG A 36 4.29 -7.59 5.93
N SER A 37 3.85 -6.37 6.22
CA SER A 37 4.10 -5.21 5.35
C SER A 37 5.60 -4.99 5.11
N GLU A 38 6.44 -5.32 6.09
CA GLU A 38 7.89 -5.17 6.07
C GLU A 38 8.58 -6.13 5.10
N GLU A 39 7.86 -7.16 4.65
CA GLU A 39 8.33 -8.08 3.60
C GLU A 39 7.75 -7.71 2.24
N SER A 40 6.50 -7.26 2.21
CA SER A 40 5.76 -6.98 0.98
C SER A 40 6.16 -5.66 0.33
N LEU A 41 6.30 -4.57 1.11
CA LEU A 41 6.60 -3.25 0.56
C LEU A 41 8.01 -3.15 -0.04
N PRO A 42 9.08 -3.67 0.59
CA PRO A 42 10.40 -3.70 -0.05
C PRO A 42 10.41 -4.49 -1.37
N MET A 43 9.63 -5.57 -1.45
CA MET A 43 9.48 -6.33 -2.69
C MET A 43 8.82 -5.49 -3.79
N LEU A 44 7.74 -4.77 -3.48
CA LEU A 44 7.08 -3.87 -4.44
C LEU A 44 7.99 -2.69 -4.84
N ALA A 45 8.71 -2.11 -3.87
CA ALA A 45 9.69 -1.04 -4.10
C ALA A 45 10.74 -1.47 -5.13
N LYS A 46 11.35 -2.64 -4.95
CA LYS A 46 12.33 -3.21 -5.89
C LYS A 46 11.75 -3.45 -7.29
N ILE A 47 10.48 -3.83 -7.40
CA ILE A 47 9.82 -3.96 -8.72
C ILE A 47 9.74 -2.60 -9.40
N VAL A 48 9.27 -1.55 -8.71
CA VAL A 48 9.10 -0.24 -9.34
C VAL A 48 10.43 0.47 -9.63
N GLU A 49 11.46 0.22 -8.82
CA GLU A 49 12.84 0.63 -9.11
C GLU A 49 13.35 -0.02 -10.40
N ARG A 50 13.21 -1.35 -10.53
CA ARG A 50 13.69 -2.08 -11.70
C ARG A 50 12.96 -1.68 -12.98
N GLU A 51 11.63 -1.61 -12.93
CA GLU A 51 10.80 -1.45 -14.13
C GLU A 51 10.70 0.01 -14.57
N PHE A 52 10.74 0.98 -13.64
CA PHE A 52 10.46 2.38 -13.93
C PHE A 52 11.57 3.34 -13.49
N GLY A 53 12.61 2.85 -12.81
CA GLY A 53 13.72 3.67 -12.33
C GLY A 53 13.31 4.73 -11.31
N PHE A 54 12.22 4.50 -10.55
CA PHE A 54 11.80 5.41 -9.49
C PHE A 54 12.78 5.41 -8.31
N ASP A 55 12.93 6.55 -7.65
CA ASP A 55 13.60 6.65 -6.36
C ASP A 55 12.65 6.11 -5.29
N THR A 56 13.08 5.16 -4.47
CA THR A 56 12.22 4.62 -3.40
C THR A 56 12.88 4.68 -2.05
N GLU A 57 12.07 5.06 -1.06
CA GLU A 57 12.44 5.04 0.34
C GLU A 57 11.44 4.16 1.07
N VAL A 58 11.92 3.17 1.83
CA VAL A 58 11.05 2.28 2.60
C VAL A 58 11.26 2.53 4.10
N GLY A 59 10.24 3.09 4.73
CA GLY A 59 10.12 3.28 6.16
C GLY A 59 9.56 2.05 6.85
N PHE A 60 10.05 1.79 8.06
CA PHE A 60 9.68 0.63 8.88
C PHE A 60 9.41 1.05 10.33
N SER A 61 8.60 0.25 11.02
CA SER A 61 8.66 0.16 12.47
C SER A 61 9.96 -0.53 12.90
N VAL A 62 10.71 0.07 13.82
CA VAL A 62 11.98 -0.44 14.37
C VAL A 62 12.02 -0.36 15.89
N ASP A 63 12.73 -1.28 16.53
CA ASP A 63 13.03 -1.26 17.97
C ASP A 63 14.09 -0.20 18.35
N GLU A 64 14.46 -0.16 19.63
CA GLU A 64 15.45 0.80 20.15
C GLU A 64 16.87 0.63 19.58
N ASP A 65 17.21 -0.58 19.11
CA ASP A 65 18.49 -0.93 18.50
C ASP A 65 18.48 -0.73 16.96
N GLY A 66 17.33 -0.35 16.40
CA GLY A 66 17.11 -0.10 14.98
C GLY A 66 16.85 -1.36 14.14
N TYR A 67 16.50 -2.48 14.77
CA TYR A 67 16.03 -3.67 14.04
C TYR A 67 14.55 -3.52 13.70
N VAL A 68 14.13 -4.07 12.57
CA VAL A 68 12.74 -4.04 12.13
C VAL A 68 11.87 -4.84 13.10
N ASP A 69 10.91 -4.15 13.72
CA ASP A 69 9.95 -4.74 14.65
C ASP A 69 8.54 -4.22 14.33
N PRO A 70 7.68 -5.03 13.68
CA PRO A 70 6.30 -4.67 13.40
C PRO A 70 5.45 -4.44 14.67
N LEU A 71 5.85 -4.96 15.83
CA LEU A 71 5.16 -4.76 17.10
C LEU A 71 5.47 -3.39 17.73
N GLU A 72 6.56 -2.73 17.34
CA GLU A 72 6.87 -1.39 17.82
C GLU A 72 5.95 -0.37 17.14
N ILE A 73 4.97 0.13 17.89
CA ILE A 73 3.89 0.98 17.36
C ILE A 73 4.27 2.45 17.23
N SER A 74 5.31 2.90 17.94
CA SER A 74 5.66 4.32 18.09
C SER A 74 6.77 4.81 17.16
N SER A 75 7.51 3.89 16.56
CA SER A 75 8.49 4.20 15.53
C SER A 75 7.91 4.03 14.13
N LEU A 76 8.38 4.87 13.21
CA LEU A 76 8.13 4.76 11.78
C LEU A 76 9.21 5.56 11.06
N THR A 77 10.22 4.88 10.53
CA THR A 77 11.37 5.53 9.88
C THR A 77 10.96 6.15 8.53
N LYS A 78 11.80 7.04 7.99
CA LYS A 78 11.65 7.63 6.65
C LYS A 78 10.41 8.50 6.43
N THR A 79 9.72 8.93 7.49
CA THR A 79 8.60 9.88 7.33
C THR A 79 9.07 11.24 6.85
N GLU A 80 10.29 11.66 7.20
CA GLU A 80 10.93 12.89 6.74
C GLU A 80 11.09 12.97 5.21
N GLU A 81 11.22 11.82 4.55
CA GLU A 81 11.33 11.73 3.09
C GLU A 81 10.04 12.11 2.37
N LEU A 82 8.91 12.18 3.08
CA LEU A 82 7.63 12.63 2.51
C LEU A 82 7.65 14.09 2.05
N LYS A 83 8.58 14.90 2.59
CA LYS A 83 8.70 16.32 2.25
C LYS A 83 8.84 16.55 0.73
N ASP A 84 9.65 15.74 0.05
CA ASP A 84 9.87 15.80 -1.39
C ASP A 84 9.35 14.57 -2.16
N ALA A 85 8.60 13.68 -1.52
CA ALA A 85 7.96 12.54 -2.18
C ALA A 85 6.84 12.95 -3.14
N ASP A 86 6.66 12.21 -4.23
CA ASP A 86 5.57 12.33 -5.20
C ASP A 86 4.41 11.36 -4.90
N LEU A 87 4.70 10.28 -4.18
CA LEU A 87 3.70 9.29 -3.75
C LEU A 87 4.03 8.75 -2.36
N LEU A 88 2.97 8.62 -1.53
CA LEU A 88 2.96 7.83 -0.31
C LEU A 88 2.28 6.49 -0.59
N VAL A 89 2.98 5.39 -0.34
CA VAL A 89 2.42 4.04 -0.29
C VAL A 89 2.36 3.60 1.17
N MET A 90 1.17 3.35 1.71
CA MET A 90 0.99 3.00 3.12
C MET A 90 0.42 1.59 3.32
N TYR A 91 1.11 0.82 4.16
CA TYR A 91 0.65 -0.47 4.69
C TYR A 91 0.89 -0.45 6.21
N LEU A 92 -0.04 0.20 6.92
CA LEU A 92 0.08 0.51 8.34
C LEU A 92 -1.09 -0.06 9.14
N ARG A 93 -0.84 -0.45 10.39
CA ARG A 93 -1.87 -0.89 11.35
C ARG A 93 -1.62 -0.34 12.73
N PHE A 94 -2.62 0.37 13.29
CA PHE A 94 -2.62 0.82 14.68
C PHE A 94 -1.32 1.49 15.15
N ARG A 95 -0.60 2.18 14.25
CA ARG A 95 0.59 2.94 14.60
C ARG A 95 0.21 4.12 15.50
N SER A 96 1.10 4.45 16.42
CA SER A 96 1.00 5.64 17.26
C SER A 96 2.36 6.36 17.21
N PRO A 97 2.78 6.82 16.02
CA PRO A 97 4.10 7.43 15.87
C PRO A 97 4.22 8.69 16.72
N SER A 98 5.44 9.09 17.03
CA SER A 98 5.69 10.35 17.74
C SER A 98 5.04 11.53 17.00
N PRO A 99 4.67 12.62 17.70
CA PRO A 99 4.04 13.78 17.06
C PRO A 99 4.85 14.35 15.89
N GLU A 100 6.18 14.32 15.98
CA GLU A 100 7.08 14.78 14.92
C GLU A 100 6.98 13.91 13.66
N LEU A 101 7.06 12.59 13.82
CA LEU A 101 6.91 11.65 12.71
C LEU A 101 5.51 11.73 12.09
N PHE A 102 4.49 11.90 12.92
CA PHE A 102 3.12 12.04 12.44
C PHE A 102 2.89 13.36 11.69
N GLN A 103 3.55 14.45 12.11
CA GLN A 103 3.45 15.74 11.43
C GLN A 103 3.93 15.66 9.98
N ASN A 104 4.98 14.89 9.68
CA ASN A 104 5.42 14.67 8.30
C ASN A 104 4.32 14.05 7.42
N ILE A 105 3.53 13.14 7.98
CA ILE A 105 2.39 12.51 7.28
C ILE A 105 1.26 13.53 7.09
N ILE A 106 0.96 14.33 8.12
CA ILE A 106 -0.05 15.39 8.03
C ILE A 106 0.33 16.39 6.94
N ASP A 107 1.58 16.87 6.93
CA ASP A 107 2.06 17.86 5.96
C ASP A 107 1.98 17.32 4.52
N TYR A 108 2.29 16.03 4.32
CA TYR A 108 2.14 15.37 3.02
C TYR A 108 0.68 15.34 2.54
N LEU A 109 -0.24 14.95 3.42
CA LEU A 109 -1.67 14.86 3.10
C LEU A 109 -2.28 16.26 2.89
N ASP A 110 -1.87 17.24 3.71
CA ASP A 110 -2.28 18.63 3.59
C ASP A 110 -1.80 19.29 2.30
N ALA A 111 -0.74 18.78 1.68
CA ALA A 111 -0.30 19.19 0.35
C ALA A 111 -1.13 18.57 -0.79
N GLY A 112 -2.11 17.71 -0.48
CA GLY A 112 -2.99 17.10 -1.49
C GLY A 112 -2.27 16.10 -2.40
N LYS A 113 -1.18 15.49 -1.94
CA LYS A 113 -0.37 14.58 -2.76
C LYS A 113 -0.97 13.17 -2.88
N PRO A 114 -0.67 12.41 -3.95
CA PRO A 114 -1.23 11.07 -4.18
C PRO A 114 -0.95 10.05 -3.05
N VAL A 115 -1.86 9.08 -2.88
CA VAL A 115 -1.73 8.00 -1.88
C VAL A 115 -2.12 6.65 -2.49
N VAL A 116 -1.33 5.62 -2.19
CA VAL A 116 -1.72 4.21 -2.36
C VAL A 116 -1.82 3.58 -0.99
N ALA A 117 -2.92 2.90 -0.70
CA ALA A 117 -3.12 2.24 0.58
C ALA A 117 -3.53 0.77 0.39
N PHE A 118 -2.83 -0.11 1.07
CA PHE A 118 -3.22 -1.51 1.20
C PHE A 118 -4.07 -1.68 2.46
N ARG A 119 -4.67 -2.87 2.64
CA ARG A 119 -5.01 -3.30 4.00
C ARG A 119 -3.73 -3.18 4.83
N THR A 120 -3.75 -2.93 6.12
CA THR A 120 -4.89 -2.65 6.99
C THR A 120 -5.07 -1.14 7.23
N SER A 121 -4.55 -0.31 6.32
CA SER A 121 -4.45 1.15 6.46
C SER A 121 -5.78 1.89 6.67
N THR A 122 -6.93 1.22 6.51
CA THR A 122 -8.24 1.72 6.98
C THR A 122 -8.30 1.96 8.50
N HIS A 123 -7.35 1.41 9.25
CA HIS A 123 -7.10 1.70 10.66
C HIS A 123 -5.59 1.82 10.92
N ALA A 124 -4.93 2.62 10.07
CA ALA A 124 -3.50 2.86 10.12
C ALA A 124 -3.00 3.36 11.48
N PHE A 125 -3.78 4.20 12.16
CA PHE A 125 -3.36 4.87 13.38
C PHE A 125 -4.28 4.57 14.55
N ARG A 126 -3.70 4.42 15.74
CA ARG A 126 -4.45 4.29 17.00
C ARG A 126 -3.70 4.99 18.13
N PHE A 127 -4.09 6.23 18.37
CA PHE A 127 -3.51 7.07 19.41
C PHE A 127 -4.22 6.89 20.76
N PRO A 128 -3.61 7.36 21.87
CA PRO A 128 -4.33 7.63 23.11
C PRO A 128 -5.50 8.61 22.88
N ASN A 129 -6.61 8.43 23.61
CA ASN A 129 -7.82 9.25 23.45
C ASN A 129 -7.59 10.75 23.72
N ASP A 130 -6.59 11.10 24.51
CA ASP A 130 -6.24 12.47 24.92
C ASP A 130 -5.09 13.07 24.09
N ALA A 131 -4.68 12.43 22.99
CA ALA A 131 -3.58 12.90 22.14
C ALA A 131 -3.89 14.20 21.36
N GLY A 132 -5.14 14.69 21.36
CA GLY A 132 -5.54 15.87 20.60
C GLY A 132 -5.53 15.67 19.08
N LEU A 133 -5.63 14.42 18.62
CA LEU A 133 -5.62 14.01 17.22
C LEU A 133 -7.01 13.61 16.74
N ASP A 134 -7.99 14.49 16.96
CA ASP A 134 -9.39 14.24 16.64
C ASP A 134 -9.62 13.84 15.17
N GLY A 135 -10.50 12.86 14.96
CA GLY A 135 -10.81 12.32 13.64
C GLY A 135 -9.78 11.30 13.12
N TRP A 136 -8.62 11.19 13.75
CA TRP A 136 -7.74 10.03 13.57
C TRP A 136 -8.24 8.86 14.44
N GLY A 137 -7.61 7.70 14.30
CA GLY A 137 -7.99 6.53 15.09
C GLY A 137 -7.48 6.61 16.52
N PHE A 138 -8.26 6.13 17.47
CA PHE A 138 -7.93 6.14 18.90
C PHE A 138 -8.35 4.85 19.61
N GLN A 139 -7.72 4.58 20.76
CA GLN A 139 -8.06 3.44 21.61
C GLN A 139 -9.27 3.74 22.48
N ASN A 140 -10.47 3.35 22.05
CA ASN A 140 -11.72 3.67 22.76
C ASN A 140 -11.92 2.90 24.09
N ASP A 141 -11.19 1.80 24.31
CA ASP A 141 -11.18 1.04 25.56
C ASP A 141 -9.75 0.58 25.89
N PRO A 142 -9.07 1.15 26.89
CA PRO A 142 -7.68 0.84 27.19
C PRO A 142 -7.47 -0.62 27.64
N GLU A 143 -8.50 -1.26 28.20
CA GLU A 143 -8.44 -2.65 28.69
C GLU A 143 -8.56 -3.66 27.55
N LYS A 144 -9.00 -3.23 26.36
CA LYS A 144 -9.18 -4.08 25.19
C LYS A 144 -8.09 -3.81 24.16
N LYS A 145 -7.19 -4.79 24.00
CA LYS A 145 -6.06 -4.74 23.04
C LYS A 145 -6.46 -4.37 21.61
N HIS A 146 -7.66 -4.70 21.16
CA HIS A 146 -8.16 -4.43 19.79
C HIS A 146 -9.27 -3.39 19.74
N SER A 147 -9.43 -2.62 20.82
CA SER A 147 -10.36 -1.49 20.82
C SER A 147 -9.86 -0.43 19.83
N PHE A 148 -10.80 0.14 19.09
CA PHE A 148 -10.57 1.12 18.06
C PHE A 148 -11.83 1.97 17.90
N GLY A 149 -11.64 3.29 17.86
CA GLY A 149 -12.67 4.27 17.56
C GLY A 149 -12.11 5.40 16.70
N GLY A 150 -13.00 6.26 16.20
CA GLY A 150 -12.64 7.35 15.30
C GLY A 150 -12.27 6.87 13.89
N GLY A 151 -11.25 7.50 13.31
CA GLY A 151 -10.76 7.18 11.96
C GLY A 151 -11.56 7.86 10.85
N GLU A 152 -12.32 8.91 11.15
CA GLU A 152 -13.07 9.71 10.17
C GLU A 152 -12.15 10.28 9.09
N LYS A 153 -10.94 10.73 9.44
CA LYS A 153 -9.93 11.25 8.50
C LYS A 153 -9.39 10.16 7.58
N ILE A 154 -9.16 8.95 8.12
CA ILE A 154 -8.77 7.79 7.31
C ILE A 154 -9.92 7.36 6.40
N ARG A 155 -11.16 7.36 6.90
CA ARG A 155 -12.36 7.07 6.12
C ARG A 155 -12.56 8.10 5.01
N GLU A 156 -12.30 9.38 5.27
CA GLU A 156 -12.34 10.44 4.26
C GLU A 156 -11.30 10.18 3.16
N LEU A 157 -10.04 9.93 3.54
CA LEU A 157 -8.93 9.67 2.63
C LEU A 157 -9.14 8.40 1.80
N LEU A 158 -9.32 7.25 2.47
CA LEU A 158 -9.32 5.92 1.85
C LEU A 158 -10.72 5.44 1.46
N GLY A 159 -11.77 6.11 1.93
CA GLY A 159 -13.16 5.70 1.72
C GLY A 159 -13.75 4.86 2.86
N GLN A 160 -12.94 4.27 3.75
CA GLN A 160 -13.47 3.48 4.86
C GLN A 160 -12.52 3.43 6.07
N SER A 161 -13.10 3.33 7.27
CA SER A 161 -12.42 2.97 8.52
C SER A 161 -12.70 1.50 8.88
N TRP A 162 -12.06 0.96 9.91
CA TRP A 162 -12.31 -0.42 10.33
C TRP A 162 -13.76 -0.68 10.78
N ILE A 163 -14.41 -1.70 10.22
CA ILE A 163 -15.75 -2.16 10.64
C ILE A 163 -15.68 -3.61 11.11
N THR A 164 -15.53 -4.54 10.15
CA THR A 164 -15.39 -5.97 10.40
C THR A 164 -14.85 -6.66 9.16
N HIS A 165 -14.65 -7.97 9.25
CA HIS A 165 -14.30 -8.81 8.13
C HIS A 165 -15.07 -10.12 8.19
N HIS A 166 -15.18 -10.76 7.03
CA HIS A 166 -15.46 -12.18 6.90
C HIS A 166 -14.14 -12.95 7.00
N GLY A 167 -14.17 -14.19 7.44
CA GLY A 167 -12.96 -14.99 7.57
C GLY A 167 -12.32 -14.88 8.96
N HIS A 168 -10.98 -14.94 9.00
CA HIS A 168 -10.11 -15.18 10.16
C HIS A 168 -10.11 -16.64 10.62
N PHE A 169 -9.46 -17.45 9.79
CA PHE A 169 -9.19 -18.85 10.09
C PHE A 169 -7.67 -19.02 10.16
N ASP A 170 -7.17 -19.35 11.35
CA ASP A 170 -5.76 -19.30 11.77
C ASP A 170 -4.87 -20.39 11.16
N ASP A 171 -4.89 -20.56 9.84
CA ASP A 171 -3.98 -21.49 9.18
C ASP A 171 -3.25 -20.92 7.96
N GLY A 172 -3.79 -19.88 7.29
CA GLY A 172 -3.27 -19.36 6.02
C GLY A 172 -2.95 -20.45 5.00
N LYS A 173 -3.65 -21.60 5.07
CA LYS A 173 -3.40 -22.76 4.21
C LYS A 173 -4.18 -22.68 2.90
N LYS A 174 -5.26 -21.91 2.87
CA LYS A 174 -6.16 -21.80 1.72
C LYS A 174 -6.56 -20.34 1.49
N PRO A 175 -6.84 -19.96 0.24
CA PRO A 175 -7.48 -18.68 -0.06
C PRO A 175 -8.82 -18.54 0.67
N LEU A 176 -9.14 -17.31 1.07
CA LEU A 176 -10.34 -16.95 1.83
C LEU A 176 -11.29 -16.03 1.07
N THR A 177 -10.82 -15.42 -0.02
CA THR A 177 -11.62 -14.51 -0.84
C THR A 177 -11.39 -14.78 -2.32
N GLU A 178 -12.47 -14.92 -3.09
CA GLU A 178 -12.44 -14.94 -4.54
C GLU A 178 -12.55 -13.51 -5.07
N ILE A 179 -11.67 -13.12 -5.99
CA ILE A 179 -11.57 -11.77 -6.53
C ILE A 179 -12.02 -11.77 -7.99
N THR A 180 -12.94 -10.87 -8.31
CA THR A 180 -13.47 -10.67 -9.66
C THR A 180 -13.36 -9.21 -10.08
N LEU A 181 -13.13 -8.97 -11.37
CA LEU A 181 -13.23 -7.63 -11.93
C LEU A 181 -14.69 -7.19 -11.89
N ARG A 182 -14.91 -5.92 -11.53
CA ARG A 182 -16.25 -5.34 -11.54
C ARG A 182 -16.69 -5.07 -12.98
N GLU A 183 -17.92 -5.45 -13.30
CA GLU A 183 -18.50 -5.27 -14.62
C GLU A 183 -18.41 -3.80 -15.08
N GLY A 184 -17.93 -3.60 -16.32
CA GLY A 184 -17.80 -2.28 -16.93
C GLY A 184 -16.57 -1.49 -16.47
N LYS A 185 -15.64 -2.10 -15.73
CA LYS A 185 -14.37 -1.50 -15.29
C LYS A 185 -13.15 -2.06 -15.98
N GLU A 186 -13.31 -3.02 -16.88
CA GLU A 186 -12.24 -3.79 -17.53
C GLU A 186 -11.25 -2.90 -18.29
N SER A 187 -11.67 -1.73 -18.76
CA SER A 187 -10.83 -0.75 -19.44
C SER A 187 -10.06 0.19 -18.51
N HIS A 188 -10.25 0.10 -17.19
CA HIS A 188 -9.53 0.95 -16.24
C HIS A 188 -8.03 0.59 -16.25
N PRO A 189 -7.10 1.56 -16.31
CA PRO A 189 -5.66 1.27 -16.45
C PRO A 189 -5.09 0.35 -15.36
N ILE A 190 -5.57 0.50 -14.12
CA ILE A 190 -5.20 -0.39 -12.99
C ILE A 190 -5.51 -1.87 -13.26
N LEU A 191 -6.51 -2.18 -14.10
CA LEU A 191 -6.97 -3.53 -14.37
C LEU A 191 -6.37 -4.13 -15.66
N THR A 192 -5.53 -3.40 -16.39
CA THR A 192 -4.86 -3.91 -17.59
C THR A 192 -4.07 -5.18 -17.26
N GLY A 193 -4.38 -6.29 -17.94
CA GLY A 193 -3.74 -7.59 -17.71
C GLY A 193 -4.05 -8.26 -16.36
N VAL A 194 -4.92 -7.69 -15.52
CA VAL A 194 -5.37 -8.29 -14.25
C VAL A 194 -6.52 -9.25 -14.54
N LYS A 195 -6.41 -10.48 -14.06
CA LYS A 195 -7.44 -11.53 -14.18
C LYS A 195 -8.05 -11.83 -12.81
N PRO A 196 -9.24 -12.47 -12.75
CA PRO A 196 -9.78 -13.01 -11.49
C PRO A 196 -8.78 -13.98 -10.84
N PHE A 197 -8.68 -13.92 -9.50
CA PHE A 197 -7.77 -14.74 -8.71
C PHE A 197 -8.35 -15.02 -7.32
N GLN A 198 -7.70 -15.86 -6.53
CA GLN A 198 -8.08 -16.10 -5.14
C GLN A 198 -7.03 -15.53 -4.20
N ALA A 199 -7.49 -14.80 -3.19
CA ALA A 199 -6.66 -14.15 -2.19
C ALA A 199 -6.77 -14.89 -0.84
N TYR A 200 -5.65 -14.97 -0.13
CA TYR A 200 -5.57 -15.38 1.27
C TYR A 200 -6.11 -14.30 2.22
N SER A 201 -6.14 -13.06 1.73
CA SER A 201 -6.84 -11.94 2.35
C SER A 201 -8.23 -12.29 2.88
N TRP A 202 -8.50 -11.85 4.11
CA TRP A 202 -9.84 -11.83 4.68
C TRP A 202 -10.68 -10.77 3.95
N LEU A 203 -11.94 -11.05 3.64
CA LEU A 203 -12.81 -10.07 3.00
C LEU A 203 -13.25 -9.03 4.03
N TYR A 204 -12.82 -7.77 3.86
CA TYR A 204 -13.36 -6.68 4.68
C TYR A 204 -14.80 -6.35 4.29
N HIS A 205 -15.63 -6.07 5.29
CA HIS A 205 -16.92 -5.44 5.07
C HIS A 205 -16.70 -3.94 5.02
N VAL A 206 -16.95 -3.34 3.85
CA VAL A 206 -16.73 -1.90 3.61
C VAL A 206 -18.01 -1.18 3.20
N GLN A 207 -19.04 -1.90 2.77
CA GLN A 207 -20.36 -1.35 2.44
C GLN A 207 -21.48 -2.39 2.58
N GLY A 208 -22.72 -1.91 2.63
CA GLY A 208 -23.92 -2.74 2.79
C GLY A 208 -24.36 -2.83 4.25
N GLY A 209 -25.61 -3.27 4.46
CA GLY A 209 -26.19 -3.34 5.81
C GLY A 209 -26.27 -1.98 6.54
N GLY A 210 -26.26 -0.87 5.80
CA GLY A 210 -26.25 0.50 6.32
C GLY A 210 -24.89 1.20 6.22
N ASP A 211 -23.80 0.47 5.95
CA ASP A 211 -22.48 1.09 5.77
C ASP A 211 -22.26 1.53 4.31
N THR A 212 -21.53 2.62 4.13
CA THR A 212 -21.15 3.16 2.82
C THR A 212 -19.66 3.45 2.77
N ILE A 213 -19.08 3.47 1.57
CA ILE A 213 -17.74 4.03 1.35
C ILE A 213 -17.90 5.56 1.24
N SER A 214 -17.05 6.32 1.91
CA SER A 214 -17.08 7.79 1.91
C SER A 214 -16.65 8.37 0.56
N GLY A 215 -17.21 9.52 0.17
CA GLY A 215 -16.93 10.20 -1.08
C GLY A 215 -17.54 9.50 -2.29
N GLU A 216 -16.93 9.66 -3.46
CA GLU A 216 -17.38 9.09 -4.74
C GLU A 216 -16.36 8.05 -5.25
N PRO A 217 -16.34 6.83 -4.69
CA PRO A 217 -15.35 5.83 -5.06
C PRO A 217 -15.64 5.23 -6.44
N ASN A 218 -14.62 5.12 -7.27
CA ASN A 218 -14.64 4.31 -8.47
C ASN A 218 -14.24 2.86 -8.12
N LEU A 219 -15.24 2.02 -7.85
CA LEU A 219 -15.05 0.62 -7.46
C LEU A 219 -14.55 -0.21 -8.65
N LEU A 220 -13.44 -0.94 -8.47
CA LEU A 220 -12.73 -1.65 -9.55
C LEU A 220 -12.83 -3.18 -9.44
N LEU A 221 -12.67 -3.72 -8.23
CA LEU A 221 -12.71 -5.15 -7.96
C LEU A 221 -13.73 -5.46 -6.87
N ASP A 222 -14.42 -6.59 -7.02
CA ASP A 222 -15.27 -7.16 -5.98
C ASP A 222 -14.61 -8.44 -5.42
N GLY A 223 -14.76 -8.65 -4.12
CA GLY A 223 -14.34 -9.85 -3.43
C GLY A 223 -15.56 -10.59 -2.86
N ARG A 224 -15.58 -11.91 -3.03
CA ARG A 224 -16.55 -12.82 -2.41
C ARG A 224 -15.86 -13.68 -1.37
N SER A 225 -16.40 -13.69 -0.15
CA SER A 225 -15.87 -14.52 0.93
C SER A 225 -16.08 -16.01 0.62
N LEU A 226 -15.01 -16.79 0.67
CA LEU A 226 -15.05 -18.26 0.52
C LEU A 226 -15.37 -18.97 1.83
N LYS A 227 -15.15 -18.30 2.97
CA LYS A 227 -15.50 -18.81 4.29
C LYS A 227 -15.83 -17.66 5.25
N SER A 228 -16.99 -17.71 5.90
CA SER A 228 -17.54 -16.56 6.63
C SER A 228 -18.18 -16.95 7.95
N ASN A 229 -17.61 -16.47 9.05
CA ASN A 229 -18.24 -16.52 10.38
C ASN A 229 -19.54 -15.70 10.45
N LYS A 230 -19.79 -14.77 9.53
CA LYS A 230 -21.05 -14.01 9.45
C LYS A 230 -22.18 -14.85 8.83
N GLU A 231 -21.84 -15.69 7.85
CA GLU A 231 -22.78 -16.65 7.25
C GLU A 231 -23.20 -17.70 8.27
N GLU A 232 -22.23 -18.27 8.99
CA GLU A 232 -22.48 -19.25 10.06
C GLU A 232 -23.41 -18.69 11.16
N ARG A 233 -23.36 -17.38 11.41
CA ARG A 233 -24.20 -16.69 12.40
C ARG A 233 -25.51 -16.12 11.84
N GLY A 234 -25.78 -16.26 10.54
CA GLY A 234 -26.99 -15.72 9.90
C GLY A 234 -27.04 -14.18 9.84
N GLU A 235 -25.89 -13.51 9.76
CA GLU A 235 -25.76 -12.05 9.80
C GLU A 235 -25.57 -11.42 8.40
N THR A 236 -25.84 -12.16 7.32
CA THR A 236 -25.51 -11.75 5.94
C THR A 236 -26.32 -10.56 5.42
N ASP A 237 -27.47 -10.28 6.02
CA ASP A 237 -28.25 -9.06 5.72
C ASP A 237 -27.52 -7.80 6.18
N ARG A 238 -26.81 -7.88 7.32
CA ARG A 238 -25.98 -6.79 7.86
C ARG A 238 -24.58 -6.77 7.25
N TYR A 239 -24.02 -7.94 6.96
CA TYR A 239 -22.68 -8.12 6.41
C TYR A 239 -22.72 -9.03 5.18
N PRO A 240 -23.00 -8.49 3.97
CA PRO A 240 -23.09 -9.30 2.75
C PRO A 240 -21.77 -9.98 2.41
N LEU A 241 -21.84 -11.19 1.83
CA LEU A 241 -20.67 -12.00 1.47
C LEU A 241 -19.83 -11.45 0.30
N GLN A 242 -20.28 -10.38 -0.33
CA GLN A 242 -19.58 -9.72 -1.42
C GLN A 242 -19.37 -8.25 -1.07
N ASN A 243 -18.14 -7.78 -1.19
CA ASN A 243 -17.75 -6.41 -0.89
C ASN A 243 -16.68 -5.94 -1.89
N PRO A 244 -16.61 -4.64 -2.22
CA PRO A 244 -15.50 -4.09 -2.99
C PRO A 244 -14.17 -4.31 -2.28
N VAL A 245 -13.14 -4.66 -3.05
CA VAL A 245 -11.79 -4.92 -2.52
C VAL A 245 -10.73 -4.01 -3.10
N ALA A 246 -11.01 -3.29 -4.19
CA ALA A 246 -10.14 -2.26 -4.73
C ALA A 246 -10.95 -1.12 -5.36
N TRP A 247 -10.55 0.12 -5.12
CA TRP A 247 -11.21 1.30 -5.66
C TRP A 247 -10.26 2.49 -5.75
N THR A 248 -10.66 3.49 -6.53
CA THR A 248 -9.98 4.78 -6.58
C THR A 248 -10.87 5.93 -6.10
N LYS A 249 -10.23 6.98 -5.59
CA LYS A 249 -10.83 8.22 -5.10
C LYS A 249 -9.87 9.39 -5.35
N THR A 250 -10.33 10.59 -5.04
CA THR A 250 -9.46 11.75 -4.83
C THR A 250 -9.63 12.29 -3.41
N HIS A 251 -8.61 13.01 -2.93
CA HIS A 251 -8.65 13.78 -1.68
C HIS A 251 -8.11 15.19 -1.94
N LYS A 252 -8.37 16.14 -1.04
CA LYS A 252 -7.98 17.54 -1.21
C LYS A 252 -7.02 17.98 -0.11
N GLY A 253 -5.92 18.60 -0.52
CA GLY A 253 -5.04 19.34 0.37
C GLY A 253 -5.67 20.64 0.87
N LYS A 254 -4.98 21.32 1.79
CA LYS A 254 -5.40 22.61 2.39
C LYS A 254 -5.57 23.72 1.37
N ASP A 255 -4.79 23.71 0.30
CA ASP A 255 -4.86 24.68 -0.80
C ASP A 255 -5.85 24.28 -1.92
N GLY A 256 -6.52 23.14 -1.77
CA GLY A 256 -7.44 22.58 -2.76
C GLY A 256 -6.78 21.70 -3.83
N THR A 257 -5.46 21.47 -3.77
CA THR A 257 -4.76 20.51 -4.63
C THR A 257 -5.38 19.12 -4.47
N GLU A 258 -5.72 18.48 -5.58
CA GLU A 258 -6.37 17.16 -5.57
C GLU A 258 -5.35 16.03 -5.78
N GLY A 259 -5.29 15.12 -4.81
CA GLY A 259 -4.45 13.93 -4.85
C GLY A 259 -5.24 12.69 -5.23
N ARG A 260 -4.69 11.86 -6.12
CA ARG A 260 -5.27 10.55 -6.46
C ARG A 260 -5.04 9.56 -5.33
N VAL A 261 -6.08 8.80 -4.99
CA VAL A 261 -6.03 7.75 -3.98
C VAL A 261 -6.41 6.42 -4.60
N PHE A 262 -5.52 5.43 -4.53
CA PHE A 262 -5.86 4.03 -4.80
C PHE A 262 -5.89 3.28 -3.48
N THR A 263 -6.95 2.53 -3.24
CA THR A 263 -7.11 1.73 -2.01
C THR A 263 -7.49 0.32 -2.36
N THR A 264 -6.85 -0.65 -1.70
CA THR A 264 -7.23 -2.05 -1.75
C THR A 264 -7.31 -2.64 -0.35
N THR A 265 -8.30 -3.48 -0.08
CA THR A 265 -8.40 -4.27 1.17
C THR A 265 -7.72 -5.62 1.04
N LEU A 266 -7.01 -5.85 -0.06
CA LEU A 266 -6.08 -6.96 -0.25
C LEU A 266 -4.69 -6.60 0.30
N GLY A 267 -3.82 -7.59 0.42
CA GLY A 267 -2.46 -7.39 0.91
C GLY A 267 -1.95 -8.47 1.85
N HIS A 268 -2.69 -9.57 2.08
CA HIS A 268 -2.12 -10.70 2.82
C HIS A 268 -0.79 -11.11 2.16
N PRO A 269 0.26 -11.47 2.94
CA PRO A 269 1.59 -11.68 2.38
C PRO A 269 1.60 -12.70 1.24
N TYR A 270 0.76 -13.73 1.33
CA TYR A 270 0.59 -14.75 0.30
C TYR A 270 -0.22 -14.32 -0.92
N ASP A 271 -1.01 -13.24 -0.86
CA ASP A 271 -1.66 -12.68 -2.05
C ASP A 271 -0.60 -12.25 -3.06
N PHE A 272 0.49 -11.65 -2.59
CA PHE A 272 1.58 -11.18 -3.43
C PHE A 272 2.39 -12.29 -4.11
N ARG A 273 2.12 -13.57 -3.82
CA ARG A 273 2.64 -14.69 -4.63
C ARG A 273 1.95 -14.72 -6.00
N ASP A 274 0.68 -14.31 -6.07
CA ASP A 274 -0.05 -14.18 -7.32
C ASP A 274 0.44 -12.95 -8.09
N GLU A 275 0.70 -13.11 -9.39
CA GLU A 275 1.10 -11.99 -10.25
C GLU A 275 -0.01 -10.95 -10.40
N ASN A 276 -1.29 -11.33 -10.32
CA ASN A 276 -2.41 -10.41 -10.46
C ASN A 276 -2.46 -9.41 -9.28
N MET A 277 -2.12 -9.86 -8.07
CA MET A 277 -2.03 -8.98 -6.90
C MET A 277 -0.87 -7.99 -7.04
N ARG A 278 0.31 -8.45 -7.47
CA ARG A 278 1.46 -7.56 -7.69
C ARG A 278 1.18 -6.57 -8.83
N ARG A 279 0.56 -7.03 -9.92
CA ARG A 279 0.16 -6.18 -11.06
C ARG A 279 -0.86 -5.13 -10.64
N LEU A 280 -1.87 -5.50 -9.86
CA LEU A 280 -2.83 -4.56 -9.27
C LEU A 280 -2.12 -3.48 -8.43
N ALA A 281 -1.17 -3.88 -7.57
CA ALA A 281 -0.42 -2.98 -6.71
C ALA A 281 0.43 -1.99 -7.52
N VAL A 282 1.26 -2.48 -8.45
CA VAL A 282 2.16 -1.65 -9.26
C VAL A 282 1.38 -0.73 -10.19
N GLN A 283 0.30 -1.21 -10.82
CA GLN A 283 -0.52 -0.34 -11.69
C GLN A 283 -1.31 0.68 -10.88
N GLY A 284 -1.69 0.36 -9.62
CA GLY A 284 -2.25 1.32 -8.68
C GLY A 284 -1.28 2.46 -8.34
N ILE A 285 0.01 2.14 -8.16
CA ILE A 285 1.10 3.11 -7.98
C ILE A 285 1.23 4.02 -9.20
N LEU A 286 1.33 3.44 -10.41
CA LEU A 286 1.43 4.22 -11.65
C LEU A 286 0.21 5.12 -11.87
N TRP A 287 -0.99 4.60 -11.63
CA TRP A 287 -2.22 5.38 -11.76
C TRP A 287 -2.29 6.53 -10.74
N ALA A 288 -1.89 6.31 -9.49
CA ALA A 288 -1.86 7.36 -8.48
C ALA A 288 -0.87 8.49 -8.87
N LEU A 289 0.26 8.13 -9.47
CA LEU A 289 1.26 9.06 -10.00
C LEU A 289 0.87 9.75 -11.32
N GLY A 290 -0.24 9.35 -11.95
CA GLY A 290 -0.61 9.86 -13.28
C GLY A 290 0.31 9.38 -14.41
N LYS A 291 0.88 8.18 -14.27
CA LYS A 291 1.82 7.55 -15.22
C LYS A 291 1.19 6.33 -15.91
N GLU A 292 -0.11 6.38 -16.21
CA GLU A 292 -0.83 5.27 -16.87
C GLU A 292 -0.29 4.96 -18.27
N ASP A 293 0.37 5.93 -18.91
CA ASP A 293 1.06 5.77 -20.19
C ASP A 293 2.25 4.79 -20.12
N GLN A 294 2.76 4.51 -18.92
CA GLN A 294 3.79 3.52 -18.67
C GLN A 294 3.25 2.10 -18.50
N ILE A 295 1.92 1.91 -18.50
CA ILE A 295 1.29 0.58 -18.41
C ILE A 295 1.24 -0.03 -19.82
N PRO A 296 1.97 -1.13 -20.10
CA PRO A 296 1.90 -1.81 -21.39
C PRO A 296 0.52 -2.41 -21.65
N GLU A 297 0.17 -2.66 -22.91
CA GLU A 297 -1.12 -3.28 -23.27
C GLU A 297 -1.37 -4.64 -22.59
N ALA A 298 -0.30 -5.40 -22.30
CA ALA A 298 -0.37 -6.68 -21.60
C ALA A 298 -0.38 -6.55 -20.06
N GLY A 299 -0.25 -5.33 -19.53
CA GLY A 299 0.00 -5.04 -18.12
C GLY A 299 1.49 -5.01 -17.78
N VAL A 300 1.82 -4.44 -16.63
CA VAL A 300 3.22 -4.29 -16.18
C VAL A 300 3.86 -5.63 -15.81
N ASN A 301 5.17 -5.74 -16.02
CA ASN A 301 5.96 -6.86 -15.52
C ASN A 301 6.11 -6.73 -13.99
N VAL A 302 5.82 -7.81 -13.28
CA VAL A 302 5.81 -7.84 -11.81
C VAL A 302 6.57 -9.03 -11.23
N GLU A 303 7.48 -9.60 -12.02
CA GLU A 303 8.45 -10.57 -11.49
C GLU A 303 9.19 -9.96 -10.30
N THR A 304 9.35 -10.71 -9.21
CA THR A 304 10.04 -10.20 -8.02
C THR A 304 11.53 -10.04 -8.30
N VAL A 305 12.16 -9.05 -7.68
CA VAL A 305 13.63 -8.95 -7.64
C VAL A 305 14.10 -9.82 -6.47
N GLY A 306 14.73 -10.95 -6.80
CA GLY A 306 15.08 -11.97 -5.80
C GLY A 306 13.88 -12.80 -5.33
N GLU A 307 14.10 -13.58 -4.29
CA GLU A 307 13.08 -14.48 -3.73
C GLU A 307 12.10 -13.74 -2.81
N TYR A 308 10.81 -13.97 -3.03
CA TYR A 308 9.75 -13.51 -2.12
C TYR A 308 9.17 -14.70 -1.34
N GLN A 309 9.80 -14.96 -0.18
CA GLN A 309 9.36 -15.99 0.77
C GLN A 309 8.86 -15.33 2.06
N PRO A 310 7.64 -14.77 2.05
CA PRO A 310 7.11 -14.09 3.22
C PRO A 310 6.66 -15.09 4.30
N ASN A 311 6.67 -14.65 5.55
CA ASN A 311 5.96 -15.35 6.61
C ASN A 311 4.44 -15.30 6.36
N ASN A 312 3.70 -16.20 7.02
CA ASN A 312 2.24 -16.14 7.01
C ASN A 312 1.74 -14.94 7.84
N SER A 313 0.49 -14.54 7.63
CA SER A 313 -0.14 -13.56 8.53
C SER A 313 -0.25 -14.09 9.96
N GLY A 314 -0.19 -13.17 10.92
CA GLY A 314 -0.32 -13.45 12.34
C GLY A 314 0.30 -12.35 13.21
N ASN A 315 -0.20 -12.27 14.44
CA ASN A 315 0.28 -11.34 15.46
C ASN A 315 1.25 -12.04 16.42
N GLY A 316 2.25 -11.31 16.92
CA GLY A 316 3.19 -11.75 17.97
C GLY A 316 4.61 -12.04 17.46
N GLU A 317 5.56 -12.12 18.40
CA GLU A 317 7.00 -12.21 18.13
C GLU A 317 7.36 -13.38 17.21
N GLU A 318 6.72 -14.53 17.36
CA GLU A 318 7.00 -15.73 16.55
C GLU A 318 6.48 -15.66 15.10
N LYS A 319 5.93 -14.52 14.67
CA LYS A 319 5.27 -14.37 13.35
C LYS A 319 6.08 -13.58 12.33
N PHE A 320 7.10 -12.84 12.74
CA PHE A 320 7.94 -12.04 11.84
C PHE A 320 9.41 -12.47 11.93
N LYS A 321 10.23 -12.01 10.96
CA LYS A 321 11.65 -12.31 10.89
C LYS A 321 12.43 -11.38 11.81
N HIS A 322 13.31 -11.93 12.64
CA HIS A 322 14.10 -11.20 13.63
C HIS A 322 15.50 -10.86 13.13
N GLY A 323 16.11 -9.85 13.74
CA GLY A 323 17.53 -9.49 13.52
C GLY A 323 17.82 -8.85 12.17
N LEU A 324 16.80 -8.34 11.48
CA LEU A 324 16.93 -7.63 10.22
C LEU A 324 16.90 -6.13 10.47
N LYS A 325 17.81 -5.39 9.85
CA LYS A 325 17.76 -3.94 9.75
C LYS A 325 17.10 -3.50 8.44
N PRO A 326 16.59 -2.26 8.34
CA PRO A 326 16.00 -1.74 7.11
C PRO A 326 16.85 -1.96 5.84
N GLU A 327 18.17 -1.83 5.94
CA GLU A 327 19.12 -2.06 4.85
C GLU A 327 19.13 -3.51 4.34
N ASP A 328 18.91 -4.50 5.21
CA ASP A 328 18.88 -5.92 4.83
C ASP A 328 17.68 -6.25 3.92
N LEU A 329 16.59 -5.48 4.06
CA LEU A 329 15.35 -5.67 3.30
C LEU A 329 15.34 -4.86 2.00
N THR A 330 16.03 -3.72 1.98
CA THR A 330 15.99 -2.74 0.89
C THR A 330 17.19 -2.82 -0.05
N ALA A 331 18.32 -3.39 0.37
CA ALA A 331 19.49 -3.53 -0.49
C ALA A 331 19.14 -4.24 -1.82
N SER A 332 19.59 -3.64 -2.92
CA SER A 332 19.53 -4.27 -4.24
C SER A 332 20.42 -5.52 -4.24
N SER A 333 19.91 -6.64 -4.72
CA SER A 333 20.73 -7.82 -4.96
C SER A 333 21.74 -7.50 -6.07
N GLU A 334 23.04 -7.50 -5.74
CA GLU A 334 24.15 -7.32 -6.70
C GLU A 334 24.16 -8.37 -7.83
#